data_AF-A0A0D8FVY7-F1
#
_entry.id   AF-A0A0D8FVY7-F1
#
_cell.length_a   1.000
_cell.length_b   1.000
_cell.length_c   1.000
_cell.angle_alpha   90.00
_cell.angle_beta   90.00
_cell.angle_gamma   90.00
#
_symmetry.space_group_name_H-M   'P 1'
#
loop_
_entity.id
_entity.type
_entity.pdbx_description
1 polymer ?
#
loop_
_entity_poly.entity_id
_entity_poly.type
_entity_poly.pdbx_seq_one_letter_code
_entity_poly.pdbx_strand_id
1 'polypeptide(L)'
;MSQAQVDLLLGDVDELFTSRTIEFIPSSAYEEKEELALRRVPQDPKDWAPVALAITMDAGILTRDGDFLGCGLPTWTVETPRLELENL
;
A
#
# COMPACT_ATOMS: atom_id res chain seq x y z
N MET A 1 -7.48 -23.53 -4.81
CA MET A 1 -6.47 -23.32 -5.86
C MET A 1 -5.71 -24.62 -6.06
N SER A 2 -5.33 -24.96 -7.29
CA SER A 2 -4.47 -26.11 -7.58
C SER A 2 -3.00 -25.77 -7.27
N GLN A 3 -2.16 -26.79 -7.11
CA GLN A 3 -0.72 -26.60 -6.90
C GLN A 3 -0.09 -25.78 -8.04
N ALA A 4 -0.50 -26.04 -9.28
CA ALA A 4 -0.03 -25.28 -10.44
C ALA A 4 -0.38 -23.79 -10.37
N GLN A 5 -1.51 -23.40 -9.78
CA GLN A 5 -1.87 -21.99 -9.57
C GLN A 5 -1.01 -21.33 -8.50
N VAL A 6 -0.63 -22.07 -7.46
CA VAL A 6 0.28 -21.58 -6.40
C VAL A 6 1.67 -21.35 -6.98
N ASP A 7 2.20 -22.31 -7.73
CA ASP A 7 3.53 -22.22 -8.33
C ASP A 7 3.64 -21.04 -9.31
N LEU A 8 2.57 -20.81 -10.09
CA LEU A 8 2.49 -19.65 -11.00
C LEU A 8 2.54 -18.33 -10.22
N LEU A 9 1.71 -18.18 -9.18
CA LEU A 9 1.68 -16.96 -8.35
C LEU A 9 3.02 -16.68 -7.67
N LEU A 10 3.72 -17.72 -7.21
CA LEU A 10 5.05 -17.56 -6.63
C LEU A 10 6.06 -17.04 -7.67
N GLY A 11 5.98 -17.52 -8.91
CA GLY A 11 6.78 -17.02 -10.03
C GLY A 11 6.52 -15.54 -10.32
N ASP A 12 5.25 -15.15 -10.44
CA ASP A 12 4.86 -13.75 -10.71
C ASP A 12 5.34 -12.80 -9.60
N VAL A 13 5.20 -13.23 -8.34
CA VAL A 13 5.66 -12.46 -7.18
C VAL A 13 7.19 -12.28 -7.21
N ASP A 14 7.94 -13.35 -7.51
CA ASP A 14 9.40 -13.29 -7.63
C ASP A 14 9.86 -12.36 -8.76
N GLU A 15 9.14 -12.36 -9.89
CA GLU A 15 9.40 -11.43 -10.99
C GLU A 15 9.13 -9.97 -10.59
N LEU A 16 8.04 -9.69 -9.89
CA LEU A 16 7.71 -8.34 -9.41
C LEU A 16 8.78 -7.79 -8.44
N PHE A 17 9.36 -8.65 -7.60
CA PHE A 17 10.46 -8.28 -6.73
C PHE A 17 11.79 -8.12 -7.48
N THR A 18 12.13 -9.08 -8.35
CA THR A 18 13.39 -9.06 -9.12
C THR A 18 13.45 -7.88 -10.08
N SER A 19 12.32 -7.53 -10.70
CA SER A 19 12.18 -6.35 -11.56
C SER A 19 12.15 -5.01 -10.80
N ARG A 20 12.08 -5.05 -9.46
CA ARG A 20 11.88 -3.88 -8.58
C ARG A 20 10.58 -3.10 -8.88
N THR A 21 9.57 -3.80 -9.38
CA THR A 21 8.21 -3.23 -9.49
C THR A 21 7.58 -3.09 -8.11
N ILE A 22 7.89 -4.01 -7.19
CA ILE A 22 7.50 -3.96 -5.78
C ILE A 22 8.76 -3.94 -4.93
N GLU A 23 8.80 -3.04 -3.95
CA GLU A 23 9.85 -2.98 -2.95
C GLU A 23 9.27 -3.26 -1.56
N PHE A 24 9.93 -4.14 -0.81
CA PHE A 24 9.57 -4.40 0.59
C PHE A 24 10.33 -3.44 1.49
N ILE A 25 9.59 -2.62 2.22
CA ILE A 25 10.17 -1.70 3.21
C ILE A 25 10.03 -2.34 4.61
N PRO A 26 11.15 -2.62 5.31
CA PRO A 26 11.08 -3.20 6.65
C PRO A 26 10.44 -2.21 7.64
N SER A 27 9.73 -2.73 8.64
CA SER A 27 9.04 -1.90 9.65
C SER A 27 9.96 -0.95 10.40
N SER A 28 11.21 -1.35 10.62
CA SER A 28 12.25 -0.52 11.25
C SER A 28 12.49 0.80 10.53
N ALA A 29 12.12 0.93 9.25
CA ALA A 29 12.24 2.17 8.51
C ALA A 29 11.16 3.20 8.88
N TYR A 30 10.01 2.78 9.42
CA TYR A 30 8.84 3.65 9.64
C TYR A 30 8.17 3.50 11.02
N GLU A 31 8.55 2.52 11.84
CA GLU A 31 7.96 2.29 13.16
C GLU A 31 8.09 3.49 14.12
N GLU A 32 9.13 4.32 13.96
CA GLU A 32 9.27 5.58 14.71
C GLU A 32 8.10 6.55 14.49
N LYS A 33 7.30 6.38 13.43
CA LYS A 33 6.11 7.18 13.11
C LYS A 33 4.81 6.58 13.62
N GLU A 34 4.83 5.42 14.29
CA GLU A 34 3.63 4.71 14.74
C GLU A 34 2.67 5.60 15.54
N GLU A 35 3.16 6.31 16.56
CA GLU A 35 2.31 7.19 17.38
C GLU A 35 1.63 8.30 16.56
N LEU A 36 2.33 8.84 15.55
CA LEU A 36 1.78 9.86 14.66
C LEU A 36 0.74 9.25 13.71
N ALA A 37 1.00 8.05 13.22
CA ALA A 37 0.09 7.32 12.35
C ALA A 37 -1.20 6.92 13.06
N LEU A 38 -1.12 6.42 14.29
CA LEU A 38 -2.29 6.07 15.12
C LEU A 38 -3.24 7.26 15.33
N ARG A 39 -2.71 8.50 15.40
CA ARG A 39 -3.54 9.71 15.49
C ARG A 39 -4.29 10.06 14.20
N ARG A 40 -3.84 9.51 13.06
CA ARG A 40 -4.39 9.78 11.72
C ARG A 40 -5.44 8.76 11.28
N VAL A 41 -5.43 7.56 11.87
CA VAL A 41 -6.44 6.50 11.62
C VAL A 41 -7.07 6.03 12.94
N PRO A 42 -7.76 6.90 13.69
CA PRO A 42 -8.42 6.50 14.94
C PRO A 42 -9.56 5.48 14.74
N GLN A 43 -10.00 5.24 13.51
CA GLN A 43 -11.08 4.33 13.14
C GLN A 43 -10.65 2.86 13.28
N ASP A 44 -9.48 2.52 12.73
CA ASP A 44 -8.82 1.22 12.94
C ASP A 44 -7.33 1.41 13.31
N PRO A 45 -6.96 1.23 14.58
CA PRO A 45 -5.57 1.29 15.02
C PRO A 45 -4.63 0.29 14.33
N LYS A 46 -5.15 -0.76 13.65
CA LYS A 46 -4.32 -1.71 12.90
C LYS A 46 -3.76 -1.13 11.61
N ASP A 47 -4.33 -0.02 11.14
CA ASP A 47 -3.94 0.64 9.89
C ASP A 47 -2.78 1.65 10.06
N TRP A 48 -2.13 1.66 11.21
CA TRP A 48 -1.03 2.59 11.48
C TRP A 48 0.14 2.38 10.50
N ALA A 49 0.44 1.15 10.09
CA ALA A 49 1.66 0.84 9.33
C ALA A 49 1.68 1.47 7.92
N PRO A 50 0.63 1.34 7.08
CA PRO A 50 0.59 2.03 5.79
C PRO A 50 0.69 3.56 5.93
N VAL A 51 0.07 4.15 6.96
CA VAL A 51 0.15 5.60 7.23
C VAL A 51 1.57 6.01 7.64
N ALA A 52 2.21 5.26 8.53
CA ALA A 52 3.57 5.51 8.98
C ALA A 52 4.57 5.43 7.82
N LEU A 53 4.43 4.42 6.96
CA LEU A 53 5.25 4.26 5.77
C LEU A 53 5.05 5.43 4.80
N ALA A 54 3.80 5.80 4.51
CA ALA A 54 3.47 6.91 3.61
C ALA A 54 4.01 8.25 4.12
N ILE A 55 3.98 8.51 5.45
CA ILE A 55 4.63 9.67 6.06
C ILE A 55 6.14 9.65 5.85
N THR A 56 6.77 8.49 6.04
CA THR A 56 8.23 8.35 5.94
C THR A 56 8.71 8.54 4.51
N MET A 57 7.94 8.08 3.53
CA MET A 57 8.27 8.12 2.10
C MET A 57 7.77 9.38 1.38
N ASP A 58 7.02 10.25 2.07
CA ASP A 58 6.29 11.38 1.45
C ASP A 58 5.44 10.93 0.25
N ALA A 59 4.66 9.87 0.47
CA ALA A 59 3.90 9.18 -0.58
C ALA A 59 2.39 9.14 -0.28
N GLY A 60 1.60 8.88 -1.33
CA GLY A 60 0.18 8.59 -1.21
C GLY A 60 -0.11 7.11 -0.93
N ILE A 61 -1.33 6.80 -0.49
CA ILE A 61 -1.79 5.45 -0.20
C ILE A 61 -2.76 5.00 -1.30
N LEU A 62 -2.42 3.94 -2.04
CA LEU A 62 -3.34 3.27 -2.94
C LEU A 62 -4.21 2.29 -2.14
N THR A 63 -5.49 2.62 -1.93
CA THR A 63 -6.39 1.80 -1.11
C THR A 63 -7.85 2.02 -1.50
N ARG A 64 -8.66 0.96 -1.37
CA ARG A 64 -10.12 1.03 -1.41
C ARG A 64 -10.74 1.04 0.00
N ASP A 65 -9.91 0.94 1.02
CA ASP A 65 -10.33 0.95 2.41
C ASP A 65 -10.69 2.37 2.85
N GLY A 66 -11.92 2.52 3.34
CA GLY A 66 -12.50 3.80 3.75
C GLY A 66 -11.87 4.36 5.01
N ASP A 67 -11.21 3.52 5.82
CA ASP A 67 -10.65 3.93 7.11
C ASP A 67 -9.46 4.90 6.96
N PHE A 68 -8.86 4.96 5.76
CA PHE A 68 -7.81 5.92 5.42
C PHE A 68 -8.35 7.28 4.95
N LEU A 69 -9.67 7.42 4.71
CA LEU A 69 -10.24 8.69 4.26
C LEU A 69 -10.18 9.73 5.38
N GLY A 70 -9.53 10.85 5.09
CA GLY A 70 -9.33 11.93 6.07
C GLY A 70 -8.13 11.73 6.99
N CYS A 71 -7.27 10.73 6.75
CA CYS A 71 -6.05 10.50 7.54
C CYS A 71 -4.96 11.57 7.33
N GLY A 72 -5.18 12.57 6.48
CA GLY A 72 -4.23 13.65 6.20
C GLY A 72 -3.10 13.25 5.23
N LEU A 73 -3.28 12.18 4.46
CA LEU A 73 -2.43 11.77 3.34
C LEU A 73 -3.28 11.62 2.07
N PRO A 74 -2.70 11.81 0.86
CA PRO A 74 -3.40 11.51 -0.38
C PRO A 74 -3.78 10.02 -0.46
N THR A 75 -5.05 9.74 -0.67
CA THR A 75 -5.56 8.38 -0.93
C THR A 75 -6.11 8.28 -2.35
N TRP A 76 -5.84 7.15 -3.00
CA TRP A 76 -6.16 6.93 -4.41
C TRP A 76 -6.71 5.53 -4.58
N THR A 77 -7.51 5.35 -5.63
CA THR A 77 -7.92 4.05 -6.10
C THR A 77 -7.48 3.88 -7.57
N VAL A 78 -7.55 2.67 -8.11
CA VAL A 78 -7.11 2.38 -9.48
C VAL A 78 -8.16 2.74 -10.55
N GLU A 79 -9.41 2.98 -10.15
CA GLU A 79 -10.54 3.18 -11.04
C GLU A 79 -10.35 4.39 -11.96
N THR A 80 -10.03 5.56 -11.41
CA THR A 80 -9.83 6.78 -12.20
C THR A 80 -8.61 6.66 -13.12
N PRO A 81 -7.41 6.26 -12.65
CA PRO A 81 -6.27 6.05 -13.56
C PRO A 81 -6.56 5.05 -14.68
N ARG A 82 -7.25 3.94 -14.38
CA ARG A 82 -7.61 2.94 -15.39
C ARG A 82 -8.54 3.53 -16.45
N LEU A 83 -9.56 4.28 -16.05
CA LEU A 83 -10.48 4.94 -16.99
C LEU A 83 -9.74 5.93 -17.90
N GLU A 84 -8.80 6.71 -17.36
CA GLU A 84 -8.00 7.63 -18.16
C GLU A 84 -7.09 6.88 -19.15
N LEU A 85 -6.47 5.78 -18.74
CA LEU A 85 -5.64 4.94 -19.63
C LEU A 85 -6.44 4.29 -20.77
N GLU A 86 -7.70 3.93 -20.54
CA GLU A 86 -8.60 3.37 -21.56
C GLU A 86 -9.09 4.41 -22.59
N ASN A 87 -8.97 5.70 -22.25
CA ASN A 87 -9.35 6.81 -23.13
C ASN A 87 -8.16 7.40 -23.92
N LEU A 88 -6.97 6.82 -23.79
CA LEU A 88 -5.77 7.13 -24.61
C LEU A 88 -5.73 6.29 -25.88
#